data_AF-A0A9X3IQI6-F1
#
_entry.id   AF-A0A9X3IQI6-F1
#
_cell.length_a   1.000
_cell.length_b   1.000
_cell.length_c   1.000
_cell.angle_alpha   90.00
_cell.angle_beta   90.00
_cell.angle_gamma   90.00
#
_symmetry.space_group_name_H-M   'P 1'
#
loop_
_entity.id
_entity.type
_entity.pdbx_description
1 polymer ?
#
loop_
_entity_poly.entity_id
_entity_poly.type
_entity_poly.pdbx_seq_one_letter_code
_entity_poly.pdbx_strand_id
1 'polypeptide(L)'
;MLHLSFYPSGRARGFTLIELVMVIMLTGILAVISSDFMRRSVDGWLAQSGRSEMANAAAAASEKLGREIRRALPNSVRTFRDGGQNCIELVPVLYSSEYITMPVASAASQFRAVMFPSGVGGERGYVAVYPYSSRVVYGNGPFRGAAISTSLATAAAPASNEQLVQLAATEQFPSDSPRKRFFLVDTPVAWCEDGAGGLWRYRNYGFAADSRGLIPTSGANAELVINNLLPGSFAVEVDAAQLQRNAVVRFSFSLLRSQRTGNWLGTGGEQTPLVMEVQLQNVP
;
A
#
# COMPACT_ATOMS: atom_id res chain seq x y z
N MET A 1 -57.27 53.83 46.63
CA MET A 1 -58.04 53.58 45.39
C MET A 1 -57.21 52.61 44.55
N LEU A 2 -57.45 51.31 44.67
CA LEU A 2 -56.71 50.24 44.00
C LEU A 2 -57.71 49.50 43.11
N HIS A 3 -57.57 49.66 41.81
CA HIS A 3 -58.44 49.06 40.80
C HIS A 3 -57.92 47.64 40.50
N LEU A 4 -58.56 46.62 41.08
CA LEU A 4 -58.31 45.23 40.72
C LEU A 4 -59.12 44.90 39.46
N SER A 5 -58.45 44.85 38.32
CA SER A 5 -59.02 44.37 37.06
C SER A 5 -59.13 42.83 37.10
N PHE A 6 -60.35 42.33 37.24
CA PHE A 6 -60.68 40.91 37.03
C PHE A 6 -60.60 40.59 35.53
N TYR A 7 -59.65 39.74 35.12
CA TYR A 7 -59.70 39.09 33.82
C TYR A 7 -60.78 38.00 33.84
N PRO A 8 -61.71 37.96 32.87
CA PRO A 8 -62.69 36.88 32.78
C PRO A 8 -61.98 35.56 32.44
N SER A 9 -62.18 34.54 33.26
CA SER A 9 -61.79 33.17 32.97
C SER A 9 -62.63 32.64 31.81
N GLY A 10 -62.01 32.42 30.65
CA GLY A 10 -62.64 31.82 29.49
C GLY A 10 -63.17 30.41 29.82
N ARG A 11 -64.44 30.14 29.50
CA ARG A 11 -65.02 28.79 29.58
C ARG A 11 -64.19 27.85 28.70
N ALA A 12 -63.59 26.81 29.29
CA ALA A 12 -62.97 25.73 28.55
C ALA A 12 -64.03 25.06 27.67
N ARG A 13 -63.91 25.22 26.34
CA ARG A 13 -64.73 24.48 25.38
C ARG A 13 -64.23 23.03 25.37
N GLY A 14 -65.12 22.08 25.64
CA GLY A 14 -64.81 20.65 25.50
C GLY A 14 -64.62 20.26 24.03
N PHE A 15 -63.71 19.34 23.78
CA PHE A 15 -63.51 18.72 22.46
C PHE A 15 -64.67 17.80 22.11
N THR A 16 -65.05 17.77 20.83
CA THR A 16 -66.06 16.81 20.34
C THR A 16 -65.42 15.44 20.09
N LEU A 17 -66.19 14.36 20.21
CA LEU A 17 -65.69 13.00 19.94
C LEU A 17 -65.16 12.86 18.50
N ILE A 18 -65.80 13.53 17.54
CA ILE A 18 -65.37 13.50 16.14
C ILE A 18 -64.04 14.22 15.91
N GLU A 19 -63.77 15.28 16.68
CA GLU A 19 -62.51 16.03 16.63
C GLU A 19 -61.36 15.18 17.19
N LEU A 20 -61.59 14.46 18.29
CA LEU A 20 -60.60 13.51 18.83
C LEU A 20 -60.30 12.38 17.83
N VAL A 21 -61.33 11.82 17.19
CA VAL A 21 -61.17 10.73 16.20
C VAL A 21 -60.40 11.20 14.97
N MET A 22 -60.68 12.41 14.46
CA MET A 22 -59.92 12.97 13.34
C MET A 22 -58.44 13.19 13.70
N VAL A 23 -58.14 13.67 14.91
CA VAL A 23 -56.76 13.91 15.36
C VAL A 23 -55.97 12.60 15.45
N ILE A 24 -56.50 11.54 16.06
CA ILE A 24 -55.78 10.25 16.14
C ILE A 24 -55.55 9.64 14.75
N MET A 25 -56.49 9.82 13.82
CA MET A 25 -56.38 9.31 12.45
C MET A 25 -55.30 10.06 11.66
N LEU A 26 -55.31 11.40 11.72
CA LEU A 26 -54.32 12.23 11.03
C LEU A 26 -52.91 12.03 11.59
N THR A 27 -52.77 11.97 12.91
CA THR A 27 -51.47 11.73 13.56
C THR A 27 -50.91 10.34 13.22
N GLY A 28 -51.75 9.31 13.13
CA GLY A 28 -51.35 7.98 12.68
C GLY A 28 -50.79 7.96 11.26
N ILE A 29 -51.45 8.62 10.30
CA ILE A 29 -50.98 8.71 8.91
C ILE A 29 -49.64 9.44 8.84
N LEU A 30 -49.52 10.58 9.51
CA LEU A 30 -48.28 11.36 9.53
C LEU A 30 -47.12 10.60 10.17
N ALA A 31 -47.37 9.83 11.24
CA ALA A 31 -46.35 9.03 11.90
C ALA A 31 -45.76 7.96 10.97
N VAL A 32 -46.58 7.28 10.16
CA VAL A 32 -46.11 6.27 9.20
C VAL A 32 -45.25 6.90 8.11
N ILE A 33 -45.69 8.02 7.51
CA ILE A 33 -44.94 8.73 6.46
C ILE A 33 -43.59 9.22 7.00
N SER A 34 -43.58 9.83 8.19
CA SER A 34 -42.36 10.32 8.83
C SER A 34 -41.38 9.18 9.12
N SER A 35 -41.87 8.03 9.58
CA SER A 35 -41.04 6.87 9.89
C SER A 35 -40.34 6.31 8.65
N ASP A 36 -41.06 6.18 7.52
CA ASP A 36 -40.47 5.72 6.25
C ASP A 36 -39.44 6.71 5.70
N PHE A 37 -39.74 8.01 5.75
CA PHE A 37 -38.79 9.05 5.34
C PHE A 37 -37.51 9.03 6.19
N MET A 38 -37.65 8.89 7.51
CA MET A 38 -36.50 8.78 8.42
C MET A 38 -35.64 7.54 8.11
N ARG A 39 -36.25 6.38 7.89
CA ARG A 39 -35.53 5.15 7.51
C ARG A 39 -34.71 5.36 6.25
N ARG A 40 -35.34 5.87 5.18
CA ARG A 40 -34.67 6.13 3.90
C ARG A 40 -33.54 7.15 4.04
N SER A 41 -33.71 8.17 4.88
CA SER A 41 -32.69 9.18 5.14
C SER A 41 -31.46 8.58 5.85
N VAL A 42 -31.69 7.74 6.87
CA VAL A 42 -30.62 7.02 7.59
C VAL A 42 -29.92 6.03 6.66
N ASP A 43 -30.67 5.23 5.89
CA ASP A 43 -30.13 4.27 4.92
C ASP A 43 -29.28 4.97 3.86
N GLY A 44 -29.73 6.12 3.35
CA GLY A 44 -28.99 6.94 2.41
C GLY A 44 -27.67 7.46 2.99
N TRP A 45 -27.70 7.93 4.23
CA TRP A 45 -26.49 8.39 4.93
C TRP A 45 -25.49 7.26 5.17
N LEU A 46 -25.95 6.08 5.64
CA LEU A 46 -25.09 4.90 5.82
C LEU A 46 -24.53 4.38 4.48
N ALA A 47 -25.34 4.41 3.42
CA ALA A 47 -24.89 4.07 2.08
C ALA A 47 -23.76 5.00 1.62
N GLN A 48 -23.92 6.31 1.80
CA GLN A 48 -22.91 7.30 1.43
C GLN A 48 -21.62 7.16 2.26
N SER A 49 -21.75 6.96 3.57
CA SER A 49 -20.60 6.78 4.47
C SER A 49 -19.74 5.58 4.05
N GLY A 50 -20.37 4.43 3.79
CA GLY A 50 -19.61 3.25 3.38
C GLY A 50 -18.97 3.38 1.99
N ARG A 51 -19.56 4.13 1.06
CA ARG A 51 -18.92 4.44 -0.24
C ARG A 51 -17.69 5.31 -0.07
N SER A 52 -17.80 6.34 0.78
CA SER A 52 -16.67 7.20 1.12
C SER A 52 -15.52 6.42 1.76
N GLU A 53 -15.84 5.51 2.69
CA GLU A 53 -14.82 4.70 3.37
C GLU A 53 -14.07 3.79 2.39
N MET A 54 -14.78 3.08 1.51
CA MET A 54 -14.15 2.23 0.50
C MET A 54 -13.30 3.03 -0.49
N ALA A 55 -13.80 4.17 -0.97
CA ALA A 55 -13.04 5.03 -1.88
C ALA A 55 -11.73 5.52 -1.23
N ASN A 56 -11.79 5.90 0.05
CA ASN A 56 -10.62 6.31 0.82
C ASN A 56 -9.64 5.14 1.04
N ALA A 57 -10.13 3.94 1.33
CA ALA A 57 -9.29 2.75 1.48
C ALA A 57 -8.58 2.38 0.16
N ALA A 58 -9.29 2.43 -0.97
CA ALA A 58 -8.71 2.20 -2.30
C ALA A 58 -7.64 3.25 -2.65
N ALA A 59 -7.93 4.53 -2.39
CA ALA A 59 -6.98 5.62 -2.61
C ALA A 59 -5.72 5.45 -1.75
N ALA A 60 -5.88 5.21 -0.44
CA ALA A 60 -4.75 5.04 0.47
C ALA A 60 -3.87 3.83 0.10
N ALA A 61 -4.48 2.69 -0.23
CA ALA A 61 -3.77 1.48 -0.62
C ALA A 61 -3.03 1.66 -1.96
N SER A 62 -3.70 2.23 -2.96
CA SER A 62 -3.10 2.49 -4.26
C SER A 62 -1.95 3.49 -4.17
N GLU A 63 -2.09 4.56 -3.40
CA GLU A 63 -1.01 5.49 -3.15
C GLU A 63 0.17 4.86 -2.41
N LYS A 64 -0.10 4.02 -1.40
CA LYS A 64 0.95 3.32 -0.65
C LYS A 64 1.74 2.38 -1.56
N LEU A 65 1.06 1.52 -2.31
CA LEU A 65 1.69 0.63 -3.29
C LEU A 65 2.43 1.41 -4.39
N GLY A 66 1.81 2.47 -4.91
CA GLY A 66 2.41 3.32 -5.94
C GLY A 66 3.69 4.02 -5.45
N ARG A 67 3.72 4.51 -4.21
CA ARG A 67 4.93 5.10 -3.61
C ARG A 67 6.05 4.07 -3.43
N GLU A 68 5.72 2.83 -3.05
CA GLU A 68 6.71 1.76 -2.92
C GLU A 68 7.28 1.34 -4.28
N ILE A 69 6.42 1.17 -5.29
CA ILE A 69 6.86 0.87 -6.66
C ILE A 69 7.79 1.97 -7.17
N ARG A 70 7.47 3.26 -6.98
CA ARG A 70 8.36 4.37 -7.40
C ARG A 70 9.75 4.32 -6.77
N ARG A 71 9.89 3.71 -5.60
CA ARG A 71 11.16 3.54 -4.87
C ARG A 71 11.78 2.15 -5.06
N ALA A 72 11.25 1.33 -5.97
CA ALA A 72 11.83 0.02 -6.24
C ALA A 72 13.22 0.15 -6.87
N LEU A 73 14.10 -0.77 -6.47
CA LEU A 73 15.42 -0.95 -7.08
C LEU A 73 15.22 -1.34 -8.57
N PRO A 74 16.05 -0.81 -9.49
CA PRO A 74 15.97 -1.19 -10.89
C PRO A 74 15.98 -2.71 -11.08
N ASN A 75 15.13 -3.22 -11.96
CA ASN A 75 14.96 -4.65 -12.26
C ASN A 75 14.60 -5.55 -11.05
N SER A 76 14.19 -4.99 -9.90
CA SER A 76 13.73 -5.77 -8.75
C SER A 76 12.24 -6.08 -8.76
N VAL A 77 11.43 -5.34 -9.52
CA VAL A 77 9.98 -5.59 -9.54
C VAL A 77 9.71 -6.90 -10.28
N ARG A 78 9.04 -7.84 -9.61
CA ARG A 78 8.59 -9.10 -10.20
C ARG A 78 7.22 -9.50 -9.67
N THR A 79 6.52 -10.32 -10.43
CA THR A 79 5.26 -10.94 -9.99
C THR A 79 5.47 -12.42 -9.77
N PHE A 80 4.71 -12.99 -8.85
CA PHE A 80 4.66 -14.42 -8.60
C PHE A 80 3.28 -14.78 -8.04
N ARG A 81 3.04 -16.08 -7.85
CA ARG A 81 1.81 -16.59 -7.23
C ARG A 81 2.13 -17.26 -5.92
N ASP A 82 1.40 -16.93 -4.87
CA ASP A 82 1.46 -17.62 -3.58
C ASP A 82 0.08 -18.22 -3.26
N GLY A 83 0.01 -19.53 -2.99
CA GLY A 83 -1.28 -20.20 -2.79
C GLY A 83 -2.31 -20.02 -3.93
N GLY A 84 -1.86 -19.70 -5.14
CA GLY A 84 -2.72 -19.37 -6.30
C GLY A 84 -3.06 -17.89 -6.45
N GLN A 85 -2.78 -17.06 -5.44
CA GLN A 85 -3.07 -15.62 -5.43
C GLN A 85 -1.95 -14.80 -6.06
N ASN A 86 -2.28 -13.65 -6.63
CA ASN A 86 -1.31 -12.79 -7.30
C ASN A 86 -0.52 -11.96 -6.27
N CYS A 87 0.79 -11.92 -6.47
CA CYS A 87 1.71 -11.12 -5.68
C CYS A 87 2.61 -10.27 -6.58
N ILE A 88 2.94 -9.08 -6.10
CA ILE A 88 4.05 -8.26 -6.60
C ILE A 88 5.10 -8.15 -5.51
N GLU A 89 6.37 -8.30 -5.88
CA GLU A 89 7.51 -8.11 -4.99
C GLU A 89 8.50 -7.13 -5.60
N LEU A 90 9.12 -6.35 -4.73
CA LEU A 90 10.12 -5.35 -5.07
C LEU A 90 11.12 -5.16 -3.94
N VAL A 91 12.28 -4.59 -4.26
CA VAL A 91 13.32 -4.24 -3.28
C VAL A 91 13.31 -2.72 -3.08
N PRO A 92 12.98 -2.18 -1.89
CA PRO A 92 12.95 -0.74 -1.67
C PRO A 92 14.35 -0.12 -1.65
N VAL A 93 14.54 0.98 -2.37
CA VAL A 93 15.72 1.85 -2.27
C VAL A 93 15.56 2.78 -1.07
N LEU A 94 16.52 2.73 -0.16
CA LEU A 94 16.64 3.62 0.99
C LEU A 94 17.48 4.86 0.63
N TYR A 95 18.64 4.64 0.02
CA TYR A 95 19.57 5.68 -0.41
C TYR A 95 20.21 5.32 -1.76
N SER A 96 20.70 6.32 -2.49
CA SER A 96 21.42 6.13 -3.74
C SER A 96 22.54 7.14 -3.86
N SER A 97 23.71 6.71 -4.34
CA SER A 97 24.82 7.61 -4.63
C SER A 97 25.73 7.02 -5.71
N GLU A 98 26.79 7.75 -6.04
CA GLU A 98 27.85 7.31 -6.93
C GLU A 98 29.06 6.86 -6.12
N TYR A 99 29.71 5.78 -6.53
CA TYR A 99 30.91 5.28 -5.90
C TYR A 99 32.17 5.76 -6.61
N ILE A 100 33.22 6.00 -5.83
CA ILE A 100 34.56 6.34 -6.30
C ILE A 100 35.36 5.05 -6.50
N THR A 101 35.27 4.16 -5.51
CA THR A 101 35.85 2.81 -5.57
C THR A 101 34.76 1.79 -5.32
N MET A 102 34.87 0.60 -5.91
CA MET A 102 33.96 -0.53 -5.65
C MET A 102 34.77 -1.83 -5.64
N PRO A 103 34.50 -2.77 -4.71
CA PRO A 103 35.21 -4.06 -4.65
C PRO A 103 34.80 -4.99 -5.80
N VAL A 104 35.24 -4.70 -7.02
CA VAL A 104 34.94 -5.53 -8.22
C VAL A 104 36.07 -6.51 -8.49
N ALA A 105 37.33 -6.05 -8.44
CA ALA A 105 38.50 -6.88 -8.73
C ALA A 105 38.87 -7.85 -7.59
N SER A 106 38.71 -7.41 -6.34
CA SER A 106 38.96 -8.21 -5.14
C SER A 106 37.96 -7.85 -4.06
N ALA A 107 37.71 -8.81 -3.16
CA ALA A 107 36.79 -8.61 -2.07
C ALA A 107 37.35 -7.59 -1.06
N ALA A 108 36.51 -6.68 -0.57
CA ALA A 108 36.88 -5.70 0.45
C ALA A 108 35.73 -5.47 1.44
N SER A 109 36.05 -4.93 2.61
CA SER A 109 35.09 -4.60 3.67
C SER A 109 34.65 -3.13 3.67
N GLN A 110 35.06 -2.36 2.66
CA GLN A 110 34.70 -0.95 2.54
C GLN A 110 34.89 -0.44 1.13
N PHE A 111 34.23 0.67 0.81
CA PHE A 111 34.44 1.40 -0.43
C PHE A 111 34.17 2.90 -0.24
N ARG A 112 34.65 3.73 -1.16
CA ARG A 112 34.44 5.18 -1.13
C ARG A 112 33.30 5.57 -2.05
N ALA A 113 32.45 6.46 -1.57
CA ALA A 113 31.32 7.01 -2.30
C ALA A 113 31.33 8.53 -2.25
N VAL A 114 30.64 9.15 -3.21
CA VAL A 114 30.17 10.52 -3.08
C VAL A 114 29.14 10.55 -1.94
N MET A 115 29.17 11.59 -1.11
CA MET A 115 28.23 11.72 0.01
C MET A 115 26.77 11.59 -0.45
N PHE A 116 25.92 10.94 0.34
CA PHE A 116 24.49 10.92 0.06
C PHE A 116 23.93 12.36 0.11
N PRO A 117 22.88 12.69 -0.66
CA PRO A 117 22.15 13.93 -0.47
C PRO A 117 21.66 14.01 0.99
N SER A 118 22.00 15.08 1.71
CA SER A 118 21.75 15.23 3.16
C SER A 118 22.37 14.14 4.06
N GLY A 119 23.41 13.45 3.58
CA GLY A 119 24.08 12.41 4.35
C GLY A 119 24.77 12.97 5.59
N VAL A 120 24.52 12.36 6.75
CA VAL A 120 25.12 12.74 8.03
C VAL A 120 25.93 11.60 8.65
N GLY A 121 25.90 10.42 8.02
CA GLY A 121 26.46 9.19 8.56
C GLY A 121 25.40 8.36 9.30
N GLY A 122 25.56 7.04 9.25
CA GLY A 122 24.61 6.07 9.80
C GLY A 122 23.60 5.55 8.79
N GLU A 123 23.62 6.02 7.54
CA GLU A 123 22.81 5.47 6.46
C GLU A 123 23.17 3.99 6.29
N ARG A 124 22.15 3.12 6.36
CA ARG A 124 22.34 1.68 6.48
C ARG A 124 21.41 0.93 5.54
N GLY A 125 21.92 -0.13 4.93
CA GLY A 125 21.17 -1.01 4.03
C GLY A 125 22.07 -2.04 3.36
N TYR A 126 21.48 -2.95 2.59
CA TYR A 126 22.24 -3.81 1.69
C TYR A 126 22.73 -2.99 0.49
N VAL A 127 23.91 -3.29 -0.02
CA VAL A 127 24.50 -2.55 -1.13
C VAL A 127 24.11 -3.22 -2.43
N ALA A 128 23.41 -2.49 -3.30
CA ALA A 128 23.05 -2.93 -4.64
C ALA A 128 23.92 -2.24 -5.69
N VAL A 129 24.63 -3.01 -6.50
CA VAL A 129 25.48 -2.52 -7.61
C VAL A 129 25.06 -3.20 -8.90
N TYR A 130 24.73 -2.38 -9.90
CA TYR A 130 24.38 -2.82 -11.26
C TYR A 130 23.34 -3.97 -11.33
N PRO A 131 22.13 -3.81 -10.77
CA PRO A 131 21.07 -4.81 -10.87
C PRO A 131 20.49 -4.87 -12.28
N TYR A 132 21.08 -5.69 -13.16
CA TYR A 132 20.69 -5.79 -14.58
C TYR A 132 19.52 -6.77 -14.84
N SER A 133 19.11 -7.56 -13.84
CA SER A 133 17.95 -8.45 -13.94
C SER A 133 17.43 -8.82 -12.54
N SER A 134 16.16 -9.23 -12.44
CA SER A 134 15.60 -9.72 -11.18
C SER A 134 16.35 -10.95 -10.65
N ARG A 135 16.93 -11.77 -11.53
CA ARG A 135 17.71 -12.94 -11.14
C ARG A 135 18.95 -12.60 -10.31
N VAL A 136 19.65 -11.50 -10.61
CA VAL A 136 20.82 -11.07 -9.81
C VAL A 136 20.45 -10.30 -8.55
N VAL A 137 19.21 -9.82 -8.47
CA VAL A 137 18.65 -9.19 -7.27
C VAL A 137 18.21 -10.25 -6.25
N TYR A 138 17.53 -11.30 -6.70
CA TYR A 138 16.92 -12.31 -5.82
C TYR A 138 17.63 -13.68 -5.83
N GLY A 139 18.71 -13.86 -6.59
CA GLY A 139 19.34 -15.18 -6.75
C GLY A 139 19.77 -15.83 -5.43
N ASN A 140 19.58 -17.15 -5.32
CA ASN A 140 20.04 -17.97 -4.19
C ASN A 140 21.46 -18.48 -4.41
N GLY A 141 22.24 -18.55 -3.32
CA GLY A 141 23.52 -19.27 -3.27
C GLY A 141 24.76 -18.42 -3.60
N PRO A 142 25.98 -18.97 -3.40
CA PRO A 142 27.26 -18.26 -3.49
C PRO A 142 27.67 -18.00 -4.95
N PHE A 143 26.77 -17.41 -5.74
CA PHE A 143 27.14 -16.89 -7.04
C PHE A 143 27.94 -15.61 -6.81
N ARG A 144 29.22 -15.69 -7.16
CA ARG A 144 29.99 -14.56 -7.68
C ARG A 144 29.16 -13.93 -8.81
N GLY A 145 28.31 -12.96 -8.52
CA GLY A 145 27.22 -12.59 -9.44
C GLY A 145 26.01 -11.88 -8.85
N ALA A 146 25.79 -11.96 -7.53
CA ALA A 146 24.72 -11.20 -6.89
C ALA A 146 24.99 -9.69 -7.00
N ALA A 147 23.97 -8.94 -7.42
CA ALA A 147 24.04 -7.48 -7.45
C ALA A 147 23.90 -6.88 -6.04
N ILE A 148 23.43 -7.67 -5.06
CA ILE A 148 23.17 -7.26 -3.68
C ILE A 148 24.23 -7.87 -2.75
N SER A 149 24.72 -7.09 -1.79
CA SER A 149 25.62 -7.58 -0.74
C SER A 149 24.94 -8.63 0.15
N THR A 150 25.72 -9.55 0.73
CA THR A 150 25.20 -10.57 1.65
C THR A 150 24.89 -10.02 3.04
N SER A 151 25.52 -8.90 3.39
CA SER A 151 25.44 -8.25 4.68
C SER A 151 25.09 -6.76 4.55
N LEU A 152 24.65 -6.17 5.66
CA LEU A 152 24.36 -4.74 5.72
C LEU A 152 25.65 -3.92 5.64
N ALA A 153 25.56 -2.76 5.01
CA ALA A 153 26.59 -1.74 5.01
C ALA A 153 26.11 -0.51 5.78
N THR A 154 27.04 0.25 6.34
CA THR A 154 26.76 1.51 7.03
C THR A 154 27.72 2.57 6.53
N ALA A 155 27.20 3.74 6.17
CA ALA A 155 28.00 4.86 5.74
C ALA A 155 28.51 5.67 6.94
N ALA A 156 29.81 5.99 6.96
CA ALA A 156 30.42 6.82 8.00
C ALA A 156 29.99 8.28 7.86
N ALA A 157 30.32 9.17 8.81
CA ALA A 157 30.10 10.60 8.62
C ALA A 157 30.83 11.11 7.36
N PRO A 158 30.25 12.03 6.59
CA PRO A 158 30.88 12.56 5.39
C PRO A 158 32.16 13.33 5.74
N ALA A 159 33.19 13.17 4.92
CA ALA A 159 34.43 13.93 4.96
C ALA A 159 34.56 14.73 3.67
N SER A 160 34.29 16.04 3.74
CA SER A 160 34.10 16.90 2.55
C SER A 160 32.95 16.37 1.68
N ASN A 161 33.19 16.02 0.42
CA ASN A 161 32.17 15.51 -0.51
C ASN A 161 32.15 13.98 -0.62
N GLU A 162 32.88 13.29 0.25
CA GLU A 162 33.02 11.83 0.21
C GLU A 162 32.54 11.17 1.48
N GLN A 163 32.14 9.92 1.35
CA GLN A 163 31.70 9.09 2.46
C GLN A 163 32.29 7.70 2.30
N LEU A 164 32.85 7.18 3.39
CA LEU A 164 33.32 5.81 3.46
C LEU A 164 32.14 4.91 3.83
N VAL A 165 31.85 3.91 3.01
CA VAL A 165 30.81 2.92 3.28
C VAL A 165 31.48 1.65 3.79
N GLN A 166 31.17 1.29 5.03
CA GLN A 166 31.69 0.08 5.67
C GLN A 166 30.72 -1.09 5.44
N LEU A 167 31.23 -2.18 4.90
CA LEU A 167 30.51 -3.43 4.70
C LEU A 167 30.69 -4.32 5.95
N ALA A 168 29.62 -4.91 6.47
CA ALA A 168 29.71 -5.78 7.64
C ALA A 168 30.44 -7.10 7.38
N ALA A 169 30.52 -7.53 6.12
CA ALA A 169 31.35 -8.62 5.65
C ALA A 169 32.22 -8.15 4.47
N THR A 170 33.26 -8.91 4.15
CA THR A 170 34.04 -8.68 2.93
C THR A 170 33.20 -9.08 1.72
N GLU A 171 32.88 -8.13 0.84
CA GLU A 171 32.04 -8.35 -0.33
C GLU A 171 32.86 -8.16 -1.61
N GLN A 172 32.48 -8.87 -2.68
CA GLN A 172 32.97 -8.63 -4.04
C GLN A 172 31.79 -8.56 -5.00
N PHE A 173 31.64 -7.45 -5.69
CA PHE A 173 30.59 -7.25 -6.69
C PHE A 173 31.06 -7.77 -8.06
N PRO A 174 30.17 -8.38 -8.85
CA PRO A 174 30.55 -9.05 -10.09
C PRO A 174 30.92 -8.09 -11.22
N SER A 175 30.40 -6.87 -11.20
CA SER A 175 30.56 -5.92 -12.30
C SER A 175 30.40 -4.49 -11.80
N ASP A 176 31.12 -3.58 -12.45
CA ASP A 176 30.92 -2.14 -12.28
C ASP A 176 29.57 -1.69 -12.84
N SER A 177 28.95 -0.69 -12.20
CA SER A 177 27.88 0.08 -12.83
C SER A 177 28.47 0.98 -13.92
N PRO A 178 27.90 1.00 -15.14
CA PRO A 178 28.32 1.89 -16.22
C PRO A 178 28.33 3.37 -15.81
N ARG A 179 27.46 3.76 -14.87
CA ARG A 179 27.34 5.12 -14.35
C ARG A 179 27.94 5.28 -12.94
N LYS A 180 28.71 4.29 -12.47
CA LYS A 180 29.28 4.27 -11.11
C LYS A 180 28.24 4.46 -10.00
N ARG A 181 27.00 4.00 -10.21
CA ARG A 181 25.90 4.11 -9.24
C ARG A 181 25.83 2.90 -8.33
N PHE A 182 25.46 3.13 -7.08
CA PHE A 182 25.06 2.10 -6.13
C PHE A 182 23.86 2.57 -5.31
N PHE A 183 23.16 1.61 -4.71
CA PHE A 183 22.00 1.87 -3.85
C PHE A 183 22.22 1.20 -2.49
N LEU A 184 21.72 1.83 -1.43
CA LEU A 184 21.42 1.15 -0.18
C LEU A 184 19.95 0.74 -0.21
N VAL A 185 19.67 -0.54 -0.02
CA VAL A 185 18.34 -1.12 -0.10
C VAL A 185 17.94 -1.83 1.18
N ASP A 186 16.63 -1.93 1.39
CA ASP A 186 16.05 -2.79 2.41
C ASP A 186 15.84 -4.22 1.87
N THR A 187 15.42 -5.13 2.74
CA THR A 187 14.90 -6.44 2.34
C THR A 187 13.67 -6.31 1.43
N PRO A 188 13.37 -7.34 0.61
CA PRO A 188 12.21 -7.33 -0.25
C PRO A 188 10.88 -7.11 0.50
N VAL A 189 9.95 -6.45 -0.20
CA VAL A 189 8.57 -6.26 0.23
C VAL A 189 7.66 -6.89 -0.82
N ALA A 190 6.67 -7.66 -0.36
CA ALA A 190 5.66 -8.26 -1.21
C ALA A 190 4.28 -7.72 -0.88
N TRP A 191 3.46 -7.53 -1.92
CA TRP A 191 2.03 -7.26 -1.81
C TRP A 191 1.29 -8.41 -2.45
N CYS A 192 0.44 -9.09 -1.69
CA CYS A 192 -0.34 -10.22 -2.18
C CYS A 192 -1.80 -10.08 -1.80
N GLU A 193 -2.66 -10.46 -2.73
CA GLU A 193 -4.03 -10.81 -2.42
C GLU A 193 -4.06 -12.14 -1.64
N ASP A 194 -5.02 -12.28 -0.73
CA ASP A 194 -5.39 -13.57 -0.16
C ASP A 194 -6.71 -14.09 -0.76
N GLY A 195 -7.01 -15.38 -0.56
CA GLY A 195 -8.25 -15.97 -1.05
C GLY A 195 -9.53 -15.50 -0.33
N ALA A 196 -9.41 -14.71 0.73
CA ALA A 196 -10.50 -14.18 1.55
C ALA A 196 -10.86 -12.72 1.20
N GLY A 197 -10.16 -12.08 0.25
CA GLY A 197 -10.38 -10.68 -0.10
C GLY A 197 -9.53 -9.69 0.71
N GLY A 198 -8.44 -10.14 1.30
CA GLY A 198 -7.42 -9.33 1.94
C GLY A 198 -6.30 -8.94 0.95
N LEU A 199 -5.84 -7.69 0.99
CA LEU A 199 -4.57 -7.29 0.39
C LEU A 199 -3.55 -7.12 1.52
N TRP A 200 -2.52 -7.95 1.50
CA TRP A 200 -1.47 -8.00 2.51
C TRP A 200 -0.17 -7.41 1.99
N ARG A 201 0.55 -6.74 2.88
CA ARG A 201 1.92 -6.29 2.67
C ARG A 201 2.87 -7.03 3.61
N TYR A 202 3.84 -7.71 3.04
CA TYR A 202 4.85 -8.51 3.73
C TYR A 202 6.23 -7.85 3.68
N ARG A 203 7.00 -7.98 4.75
CA ARG A 203 8.35 -7.40 4.89
C ARG A 203 9.27 -8.32 5.70
N ASN A 204 10.57 -8.01 5.73
CA ASN A 204 11.56 -8.65 6.60
C ASN A 204 11.68 -10.18 6.44
N TYR A 205 11.43 -10.70 5.23
CA TYR A 205 11.57 -12.12 4.92
C TYR A 205 12.85 -12.44 4.14
N GLY A 206 13.66 -11.43 3.83
CA GLY A 206 14.94 -11.59 3.16
C GLY A 206 14.85 -11.84 1.66
N PHE A 207 16.00 -12.09 1.03
CA PHE A 207 16.12 -12.30 -0.41
C PHE A 207 16.08 -13.80 -0.73
N ALA A 208 15.23 -14.19 -1.69
CA ALA A 208 15.30 -15.54 -2.26
C ALA A 208 14.82 -15.63 -3.70
N ALA A 209 15.34 -16.63 -4.40
CA ALA A 209 14.98 -16.89 -5.79
C ALA A 209 13.48 -17.22 -5.91
N ASP A 210 12.95 -17.97 -4.94
CA ASP A 210 11.52 -18.21 -4.73
C ASP A 210 11.11 -17.67 -3.36
N SER A 211 10.34 -16.57 -3.35
CA SER A 211 9.88 -15.92 -2.13
C SER A 211 8.67 -16.60 -1.49
N ARG A 212 7.97 -17.53 -2.19
CA ARG A 212 6.71 -18.13 -1.70
C ARG A 212 6.87 -18.77 -0.32
N GLY A 213 7.97 -19.49 -0.10
CA GLY A 213 8.25 -20.17 1.16
C GLY A 213 8.74 -19.24 2.29
N LEU A 214 9.02 -17.97 1.99
CA LEU A 214 9.53 -16.99 2.95
C LEU A 214 8.48 -15.97 3.40
N ILE A 215 7.36 -15.85 2.66
CA ILE A 215 6.31 -14.90 3.02
C ILE A 215 5.77 -15.23 4.41
N PRO A 216 5.86 -14.28 5.36
CA PRO A 216 5.37 -14.52 6.71
C PRO A 216 3.86 -14.74 6.70
N THR A 217 3.39 -15.82 7.30
CA THR A 217 1.95 -16.13 7.37
C THR A 217 1.22 -15.39 8.50
N SER A 218 1.96 -14.78 9.44
CA SER A 218 1.40 -13.98 10.55
C SER A 218 2.48 -13.13 11.23
N GLY A 219 2.05 -12.21 12.10
CA GLY A 219 2.93 -11.43 13.00
C GLY A 219 3.30 -10.04 12.46
N ALA A 220 4.27 -9.39 13.12
CA ALA A 220 4.65 -7.99 12.86
C ALA A 220 5.24 -7.72 11.45
N ASN A 221 5.43 -8.77 10.65
CA ASN A 221 5.98 -8.71 9.30
C ASN A 221 4.92 -8.87 8.20
N ALA A 222 3.65 -9.07 8.58
CA ALA A 222 2.49 -9.09 7.70
C ALA A 222 1.51 -7.99 8.12
N GLU A 223 1.10 -7.15 7.19
CA GLU A 223 0.18 -6.03 7.42
C GLU A 223 -1.02 -6.14 6.47
N LEU A 224 -2.22 -6.21 7.03
CA LEU A 224 -3.47 -6.15 6.26
C LEU A 224 -3.72 -4.70 5.84
N VAL A 225 -3.73 -4.44 4.53
CA VAL A 225 -3.93 -3.09 3.97
C VAL A 225 -5.39 -2.87 3.57
N ILE A 226 -6.02 -3.88 2.96
CA ILE A 226 -7.43 -3.89 2.56
C ILE A 226 -8.02 -5.22 3.03
N ASN A 227 -9.28 -5.23 3.49
CA ASN A 227 -9.98 -6.44 3.94
C ASN A 227 -11.26 -6.76 3.13
N ASN A 228 -11.52 -6.01 2.06
CA ASN A 228 -12.73 -6.09 1.26
C ASN A 228 -12.42 -6.04 -0.25
N LEU A 229 -11.30 -6.64 -0.66
CA LEU A 229 -10.94 -6.86 -2.04
C LEU A 229 -11.88 -7.89 -2.68
N LEU A 230 -12.25 -7.68 -3.94
CA LEU A 230 -12.90 -8.71 -4.74
C LEU A 230 -11.86 -9.82 -5.01
N PRO A 231 -12.07 -11.08 -4.57
CA PRO A 231 -11.09 -12.14 -4.74
C PRO A 231 -10.71 -12.37 -6.21
N GLY A 232 -9.41 -12.44 -6.48
CA GLY A 232 -8.83 -12.57 -7.81
C GLY A 232 -8.78 -11.26 -8.61
N SER A 233 -9.17 -10.13 -8.02
CA SER A 233 -9.17 -8.84 -8.72
C SER A 233 -7.81 -8.15 -8.73
N PHE A 234 -6.89 -8.54 -7.85
CA PHE A 234 -5.55 -7.94 -7.85
C PHE A 234 -4.75 -8.48 -9.02
N ALA A 235 -4.55 -7.62 -10.03
CA ALA A 235 -3.77 -7.94 -11.21
C ALA A 235 -2.60 -6.96 -11.34
N VAL A 236 -1.43 -7.49 -11.67
CA VAL A 236 -0.20 -6.72 -11.84
C VAL A 236 0.49 -7.14 -13.13
N GLU A 237 0.84 -6.15 -13.93
CA GLU A 237 1.63 -6.29 -15.16
C GLU A 237 2.89 -5.45 -15.03
N VAL A 238 4.03 -6.04 -15.41
CA VAL A 238 5.34 -5.39 -15.35
C VAL A 238 5.93 -5.36 -16.75
N ASP A 239 5.97 -4.17 -17.33
CA ASP A 239 6.72 -3.89 -18.54
C ASP A 239 8.17 -3.59 -18.15
N ALA A 240 9.08 -4.49 -18.52
CA ALA A 240 10.51 -4.30 -18.28
C ALA A 240 11.06 -3.04 -18.98
N ALA A 241 12.12 -2.46 -18.42
CA ALA A 241 12.78 -1.31 -19.01
C ALA A 241 13.39 -1.68 -20.38
N GLN A 242 13.29 -0.76 -21.33
CA GLN A 242 13.93 -0.82 -22.63
C GLN A 242 14.92 0.34 -22.77
N LEU A 243 15.81 0.29 -23.76
CA LEU A 243 16.79 1.35 -24.01
C LEU A 243 16.18 2.75 -24.16
N GLN A 244 14.92 2.84 -24.61
CA GLN A 244 14.21 4.10 -24.86
C GLN A 244 13.03 4.36 -23.91
N ARG A 245 12.67 3.42 -23.03
CA ARG A 245 11.52 3.54 -22.13
C ARG A 245 11.84 2.96 -20.76
N ASN A 246 11.54 3.73 -19.73
CA ASN A 246 11.57 3.29 -18.35
C ASN A 246 10.64 2.09 -18.13
N ALA A 247 10.97 1.23 -17.17
CA ALA A 247 10.07 0.16 -16.77
C ALA A 247 8.75 0.75 -16.25
N VAL A 248 7.63 0.06 -16.53
CA VAL A 248 6.30 0.49 -16.13
C VAL A 248 5.60 -0.65 -15.42
N VAL A 249 5.01 -0.34 -14.27
CA VAL A 249 4.19 -1.28 -13.51
C VAL A 249 2.75 -0.80 -13.57
N ARG A 250 1.87 -1.67 -14.06
CA ARG A 250 0.43 -1.47 -14.02
C ARG A 250 -0.14 -2.39 -12.97
N PHE A 251 -0.97 -1.86 -12.09
CA PHE A 251 -1.72 -2.67 -11.16
C PHE A 251 -3.17 -2.24 -11.12
N SER A 252 -4.04 -3.22 -10.86
CA SER A 252 -5.46 -2.99 -10.70
C SER A 252 -6.01 -3.87 -9.59
N PHE A 253 -7.06 -3.39 -8.94
CA PHE A 253 -7.86 -4.17 -8.01
C PHE A 253 -9.26 -3.59 -7.90
N SER A 254 -10.20 -4.39 -7.41
CA SER A 254 -11.56 -3.93 -7.14
C SER A 254 -11.90 -4.15 -5.67
N LEU A 255 -12.47 -3.14 -5.02
CA LEU A 255 -13.09 -3.34 -3.71
C LEU A 255 -14.53 -3.80 -3.88
N LEU A 256 -14.96 -4.71 -3.01
CA LEU A 256 -16.31 -5.23 -2.93
C LEU A 256 -16.94 -4.75 -1.62
N ARG A 257 -18.03 -3.97 -1.72
CA ARG A 257 -18.84 -3.69 -0.54
C ARG A 257 -19.58 -4.96 -0.13
N SER A 258 -19.40 -5.39 1.13
CA SER A 258 -19.94 -6.62 1.69
C SER A 258 -21.32 -7.02 1.18
N GLN A 259 -21.39 -8.32 0.90
CA GLN A 259 -22.54 -9.19 0.77
C GLN A 259 -23.81 -8.65 1.44
N ARG A 260 -24.77 -8.18 0.64
CA ARG A 260 -26.17 -8.36 1.05
C ARG A 260 -26.37 -9.86 1.30
N THR A 261 -26.94 -10.19 2.45
CA THR A 261 -27.52 -11.52 2.72
C THR A 261 -28.23 -12.03 1.47
N GLY A 262 -27.66 -13.07 0.83
CA GLY A 262 -28.14 -13.62 -0.44
C GLY A 262 -27.13 -13.70 -1.60
N ASN A 263 -25.94 -13.10 -1.50
CA ASN A 263 -24.93 -13.14 -2.58
C ASN A 263 -23.89 -14.27 -2.39
N TRP A 264 -24.35 -15.53 -2.46
CA TRP A 264 -23.51 -16.73 -2.34
C TRP A 264 -22.50 -16.92 -3.49
N LEU A 265 -22.64 -16.16 -4.59
CA LEU A 265 -21.78 -16.24 -5.78
C LEU A 265 -20.66 -15.18 -5.81
N GLY A 266 -20.51 -14.37 -4.76
CA GLY A 266 -19.35 -13.49 -4.55
C GLY A 266 -19.21 -12.30 -5.51
N THR A 267 -20.11 -12.10 -6.47
CA THR A 267 -19.98 -11.10 -7.55
C THR A 267 -21.05 -10.01 -7.55
N GLY A 268 -22.21 -10.24 -6.90
CA GLY A 268 -23.36 -9.32 -6.86
C GLY A 268 -23.30 -8.12 -5.89
N GLY A 269 -22.12 -7.58 -5.60
CA GLY A 269 -21.94 -6.39 -4.74
C GLY A 269 -21.60 -5.12 -5.54
N GLU A 270 -21.67 -3.97 -4.88
CA GLU A 270 -21.12 -2.73 -5.45
C GLU A 270 -19.60 -2.85 -5.54
N GLN A 271 -19.05 -2.69 -6.75
CA GLN A 271 -17.64 -2.81 -7.05
C GLN A 271 -17.04 -1.44 -7.36
N THR A 272 -15.84 -1.19 -6.87
CA THR A 272 -15.06 0.01 -7.20
C THR A 272 -13.74 -0.41 -7.82
N PRO A 273 -13.64 -0.47 -9.17
CA PRO A 273 -12.40 -0.82 -9.84
C PRO A 273 -11.41 0.34 -9.77
N LEU A 274 -10.15 0.01 -9.57
CA LEU A 274 -9.03 0.95 -9.56
C LEU A 274 -7.94 0.43 -10.48
N VAL A 275 -7.39 1.30 -11.31
CA VAL A 275 -6.26 1.02 -12.21
C VAL A 275 -5.22 2.12 -12.02
N MET A 276 -3.97 1.72 -11.83
CA MET A 276 -2.84 2.63 -11.67
C MET A 276 -1.70 2.20 -12.58
N GLU A 277 -1.05 3.20 -13.17
CA GLU A 277 0.22 3.03 -13.88
C GLU A 277 1.32 3.79 -13.14
N VAL A 278 2.45 3.13 -12.90
CA VAL A 278 3.60 3.70 -12.21
C VAL A 278 4.85 3.51 -13.07
N GLN A 279 5.51 4.62 -13.40
CA GLN A 279 6.78 4.61 -14.11
C GLN A 279 7.95 4.53 -13.13
N LEU A 280 8.88 3.61 -13.38
CA LEU A 280 10.10 3.45 -12.60
C LEU A 280 11.19 4.39 -13.14
N GLN A 281 11.57 5.40 -12.37
CA GLN A 281 12.57 6.39 -12.79
C GLN A 281 14.02 5.92 -12.60
N ASN A 282 14.21 4.87 -11.79
CA ASN A 282 15.51 4.29 -11.49
C ASN A 282 15.79 3.17 -12.49
N VAL A 283 16.42 3.52 -13.62
CA VAL A 283 16.92 2.56 -14.62
C VAL A 283 18.43 2.33 -14.36
N PRO A 284 18.97 1.09 -14.53
CA PRO A 284 20.35 0.74 -14.20
C PRO A 284 21.43 1.62 -14.87
#